data_AF-A0A327YUN2-F1
#
_entry.id   AF-A0A327YUN2-F1
#
_cell.length_a   1.000
_cell.length_b   1.000
_cell.length_c   1.000
_cell.angle_alpha   90.00
_cell.angle_beta   90.00
_cell.angle_gamma   90.00
#
_symmetry.space_group_name_H-M   'P 1'
#
loop_
_entity.id
_entity.type
_entity.pdbx_description
1 polymer ?
#
loop_
_entity_poly.entity_id
_entity_poly.type
_entity_poly.pdbx_seq_one_letter_code
_entity_poly.pdbx_strand_id
1 'polypeptide(L)'
;MGIPELKEIIKLKLENADERVLRIVDSVLNEYSKETIAFDSKGYALNLEEYHLKVEEGFEDIKNNKTFSNDEMASKIQQLKKQ
;
A
#
# COMPACT_ATOMS: atom_id res chain seq x y z
N MET A 1 8.33 17.15 19.32
CA MET A 1 9.52 16.29 19.16
C MET A 1 9.90 16.34 17.69
N GLY A 2 11.14 16.71 17.37
CA GLY A 2 11.59 16.79 15.98
C GLY A 2 11.98 15.43 15.41
N ILE A 3 12.22 15.41 14.11
CA ILE A 3 12.67 14.22 13.36
C ILE A 3 14.02 13.68 13.90
N PRO A 4 15.02 14.52 14.23
CA PRO A 4 16.28 14.04 14.80
C PRO A 4 16.10 13.34 16.16
N GLU A 5 15.27 13.89 17.05
CA GLU A 5 15.03 13.30 18.37
C GLU A 5 14.27 11.97 18.26
N LEU A 6 13.31 11.88 17.33
CA LEU A 6 12.58 10.64 17.07
C LEU A 6 13.51 9.53 16.54
N LYS A 7 14.42 9.89 15.62
CA LYS A 7 15.41 8.95 15.07
C LYS A 7 16.29 8.37 16.18
N GLU A 8 16.77 9.20 17.09
CA GLU A 8 17.65 8.75 18.18
C GLU A 8 16.92 7.83 19.17
N ILE A 9 15.66 8.15 19.50
CA ILE A 9 14.83 7.29 20.36
C ILE A 9 14.61 5.91 19.71
N ILE A 10 14.27 5.88 18.42
CA ILE A 10 14.07 4.62 17.69
C ILE A 10 15.35 3.79 17.70
N LYS A 11 16.50 4.42 17.46
CA LYS A 11 17.82 3.75 17.49
C LYS A 11 18.09 3.10 18.84
N LEU A 12 17.93 3.84 19.94
CA LEU A 12 18.13 3.31 21.30
C LEU A 12 17.17 2.16 21.64
N LYS A 13 15.93 2.21 21.15
CA LYS A 13 14.96 1.11 21.33
C LYS A 13 15.37 -0.15 20.57
N LEU A 14 15.89 -0.01 19.35
CA LEU A 14 16.34 -1.13 18.53
C LEU A 14 17.63 -1.76 19.06
N GLU A 15 18.58 -0.97 19.55
CA GLU A 15 19.84 -1.48 20.12
C GLU A 15 19.63 -2.44 21.31
N ASN A 16 18.52 -2.28 22.03
CA ASN A 16 18.16 -3.11 23.19
C ASN A 16 17.04 -4.12 22.90
N ALA A 17 16.61 -4.24 21.64
CA ALA A 17 15.50 -5.09 21.26
C ALA A 17 15.88 -6.57 21.16
N ASP A 18 14.90 -7.44 21.41
CA ASP A 18 15.01 -8.89 21.17
C ASP A 18 15.17 -9.18 19.67
N GLU A 19 15.90 -10.25 19.34
CA GLU A 19 16.19 -10.62 17.95
C GLU A 19 14.92 -10.81 17.11
N ARG A 20 13.82 -11.32 17.70
CA ARG A 20 12.56 -11.49 16.97
C ARG A 20 11.96 -10.15 16.56
N VAL A 21 12.08 -9.13 17.41
CA VAL A 21 11.63 -7.76 17.09
C VAL A 21 12.49 -7.20 15.97
N LEU A 22 13.81 -7.39 16.04
CA LEU A 22 14.73 -6.94 15.00
C LEU A 22 14.40 -7.56 13.63
N ARG A 23 14.10 -8.86 13.58
CA ARG A 23 13.67 -9.53 12.33
C ARG A 23 12.38 -8.95 11.75
N ILE A 24 11.40 -8.63 12.60
CA ILE A 24 10.16 -8.00 12.15
C ILE A 24 10.45 -6.61 11.59
N VAL A 25 11.24 -5.81 12.29
CA VAL A 25 11.63 -4.46 11.85
C VAL A 25 12.38 -4.53 10.52
N ASP A 26 13.32 -5.46 10.37
CA ASP A 26 14.06 -5.66 9.13
C ASP A 26 13.15 -6.04 7.96
N SER A 27 12.19 -6.94 8.18
CA SER A 27 11.19 -7.29 7.17
C SER A 27 10.35 -6.08 6.73
N VAL A 28 9.95 -5.23 7.69
CA VAL A 28 9.18 -4.01 7.40
C VAL A 28 10.05 -3.01 6.64
N LEU A 29 11.29 -2.78 7.07
CA LEU A 29 12.22 -1.87 6.39
C LEU A 29 12.54 -2.32 4.97
N ASN A 30 12.74 -3.62 4.75
CA ASN A 30 12.92 -4.17 3.41
C ASN A 30 11.71 -3.88 2.52
N GLU A 31 10.49 -4.03 3.03
CA GLU A 31 9.27 -3.69 2.29
C GLU A 31 9.22 -2.19 1.95
N TYR A 32 9.46 -1.31 2.92
CA TYR A 32 9.49 0.14 2.70
C TYR A 32 10.62 0.61 1.77
N SER A 33 11.70 -0.18 1.67
CA SER A 33 12.83 0.14 0.80
C SER A 33 12.57 -0.18 -0.67
N LYS A 34 11.52 -0.95 -0.97
CA LYS A 34 11.14 -1.27 -2.35
C LYS A 34 10.71 0.00 -3.08
N GLU A 35 11.07 0.07 -4.36
CA GLU A 35 10.69 1.19 -5.21
C GLU A 35 9.17 1.25 -5.37
N THR A 36 8.60 2.45 -5.14
CA THR A 36 7.20 2.72 -5.44
C THR A 36 7.04 2.95 -6.93
N ILE A 37 6.24 2.12 -7.59
CA ILE A 37 6.01 2.22 -9.03
C ILE A 37 4.60 2.71 -9.40
N ALA A 38 3.65 2.59 -8.48
CA ALA A 38 2.26 2.96 -8.68
C ALA A 38 1.58 3.29 -7.35
N PHE A 39 0.34 3.79 -7.42
CA PHE A 39 -0.53 3.99 -6.27
C PHE A 39 -1.90 3.35 -6.53
N ASP A 40 -2.47 2.73 -5.50
CA ASP A 40 -3.84 2.23 -5.57
C ASP A 40 -4.90 3.34 -5.44
N SER A 41 -6.17 2.98 -5.54
CA SER A 41 -7.29 3.93 -5.46
C SER A 41 -7.47 4.60 -4.09
N LYS A 42 -6.80 4.10 -3.04
CA LYS A 42 -6.77 4.68 -1.70
C LYS A 42 -5.50 5.50 -1.45
N GLY A 43 -4.60 5.57 -2.43
CA GLY A 43 -3.33 6.29 -2.34
C GLY A 43 -2.21 5.49 -1.66
N TYR A 44 -2.35 4.18 -1.48
CA TYR A 44 -1.26 3.34 -1.01
C TYR A 44 -0.24 3.14 -2.12
N ALA A 45 1.04 3.36 -1.80
CA ALA A 45 2.16 3.07 -2.68
C ALA A 45 2.24 1.57 -2.93
N LEU A 46 2.46 1.19 -4.19
CA LEU A 46 2.62 -0.20 -4.61
C LEU A 46 4.04 -0.42 -5.13
N ASN A 47 4.65 -1.51 -4.69
CA ASN A 47 5.85 -2.05 -5.31
C ASN A 47 5.50 -2.85 -6.59
N LEU A 48 6.51 -3.36 -7.30
CA LEU A 48 6.32 -4.10 -8.56
C LEU A 48 5.44 -5.36 -8.42
N GLU A 49 5.66 -6.14 -7.36
CA GLU A 49 4.91 -7.38 -7.11
C GLU A 49 3.45 -7.08 -6.78
N GLU A 50 3.20 -6.09 -5.93
CA GLU A 50 1.84 -5.65 -5.56
C GLU A 50 1.09 -5.07 -6.75
N TYR A 51 1.76 -4.30 -7.60
CA TYR A 51 1.19 -3.78 -8.84
C TYR A 51 0.77 -4.93 -9.77
N HIS A 52 1.64 -5.93 -9.97
CA HIS A 52 1.30 -7.08 -10.79
C HIS A 52 0.09 -7.84 -10.24
N LEU A 53 0.02 -8.04 -8.93
CA LEU A 53 -1.13 -8.66 -8.29
C LEU A 53 -2.42 -7.86 -8.55
N LYS A 54 -2.37 -6.53 -8.45
CA LYS A 54 -3.53 -5.66 -8.74
C LYS A 54 -3.96 -5.74 -10.21
N VAL A 55 -3.01 -5.86 -11.12
CA VAL A 55 -3.30 -6.04 -12.56
C VAL A 55 -3.97 -7.39 -12.81
N GLU A 56 -3.48 -8.47 -12.18
CA GLU A 56 -4.08 -9.80 -12.26
C GLU A 56 -5.51 -9.84 -11.69
N GLU A 57 -5.74 -9.19 -10.54
CA GLU A 57 -7.08 -9.01 -9.98
C GLU A 57 -8.02 -8.34 -11.00
N GLY A 58 -7.54 -7.29 -11.69
CA GLY A 58 -8.31 -6.61 -12.72
C GLY A 58 -8.65 -7.50 -13.93
N PHE A 59 -7.71 -8.35 -14.36
CA PHE A 59 -7.98 -9.34 -15.42
C PHE A 59 -9.02 -10.38 -14.99
N GLU A 60 -8.95 -10.85 -13.75
CA GLU A 60 -9.91 -11.82 -13.22
C GLU A 60 -11.32 -11.20 -13.07
N ASP A 61 -11.41 -9.92 -12.71
CA ASP A 61 -12.69 -9.19 -12.69
C ASP A 61 -13.31 -9.08 -14.10
N ILE A 62 -12.50 -8.79 -15.12
CA ILE A 62 -12.97 -8.77 -16.52
C ILE A 62 -13.49 -10.15 -16.93
N LYS A 63 -12.73 -11.21 -16.63
CA LYS A 63 -13.11 -12.60 -16.96
C LYS A 63 -14.41 -13.02 -16.30
N ASN A 64 -14.66 -12.54 -15.09
CA ASN A 64 -15.88 -12.81 -14.33
C ASN A 64 -17.02 -11.82 -14.62
N ASN A 65 -16.92 -11.01 -15.67
CA ASN A 65 -17.90 -9.97 -16.05
C ASN A 65 -18.21 -8.98 -14.91
N LYS A 66 -17.26 -8.74 -14.00
CA LYS A 66 -17.35 -7.72 -12.94
C LYS A 66 -16.88 -6.36 -13.46
N THR A 67 -17.41 -5.97 -14.61
CA THR A 67 -17.08 -4.70 -15.29
C THR A 67 -18.28 -3.76 -15.21
N PHE A 68 -18.01 -2.46 -15.17
CA PHE A 68 -19.06 -1.45 -15.35
C PHE A 68 -19.09 -0.97 -16.79
N SER A 69 -20.29 -0.81 -17.35
CA SER A 69 -20.49 0.04 -18.51
C SER A 69 -20.21 1.51 -18.16
N ASN A 70 -20.00 2.33 -19.19
CA ASN A 70 -19.75 3.76 -19.01
C ASN A 70 -20.90 4.46 -18.25
N ASP A 71 -22.15 4.06 -18.52
CA ASP A 71 -23.34 4.64 -17.87
C ASP A 71 -23.46 4.26 -16.39
N GLU A 72 -23.14 3.00 -16.05
CA GLU A 72 -23.10 2.53 -14.67
C GLU A 72 -21.99 3.24 -13.88
N MET A 73 -20.82 3.41 -14.50
CA MET A 73 -19.71 4.12 -13.90
C MET A 73 -20.05 5.59 -13.64
N ALA A 74 -20.64 6.28 -14.62
CA ALA A 74 -21.08 7.67 -14.49
C ALA A 74 -22.11 7.84 -13.36
N SER A 75 -23.08 6.93 -13.28
CA SER A 75 -24.10 6.91 -12.22
C SER A 75 -23.48 6.73 -10.84
N LYS A 76 -22.51 5.83 -10.70
CA LYS A 76 -21.82 5.57 -9.43
C LYS A 76 -20.97 6.75 -8.97
N ILE A 77 -20.27 7.42 -9.89
CA ILE A 77 -19.53 8.65 -9.59
C ILE A 77 -20.48 9.74 -9.08
N GLN A 78 -21.66 9.90 -9.69
CA GLN A 78 -22.64 10.88 -9.22
C GLN A 78 -23.19 10.55 -7.82
N GLN A 79 -23.40 9.27 -7.50
CA GLN A 79 -23.83 8.86 -6.16
C GLN A 79 -22.79 9.18 -5.10
N LEU A 80 -21.51 8.93 -5.39
CA LEU A 80 -20.41 9.21 -4.46
C LEU A 80 -20.23 10.71 -4.17
N LYS A 81 -20.53 11.59 -5.14
CA LYS A 81 -20.47 13.06 -4.95
C LYS A 81 -21.57 13.62 -4.06
N LYS A 82 -22.62 12.85 -3.78
CA LYS A 82 -23.76 13.27 -2.94
C LYS A 82 -23.62 12.86 -1.47
N GLN A 83 -22.59 12.08 -1.14
CA GLN A 83 -22.20 11.74 0.24
C GLN A 83 -21.18 12.75 0.76
#